data_AF-A0A8B6HQC1-F1
#
_entry.id   AF-A0A8B6HQC1-F1
#
_cell.length_a   1.000
_cell.length_b   1.000
_cell.length_c   1.000
_cell.angle_alpha   90.00
_cell.angle_beta   90.00
_cell.angle_gamma   90.00
#
_symmetry.space_group_name_H-M   'P 1'
#
loop_
_entity.id
_entity.type
_entity.pdbx_description
1 polymer ?
#
loop_
_entity_poly.entity_id
_entity_poly.type
_entity_poly.pdbx_seq_one_letter_code
_entity_poly.pdbx_strand_id
1 'polypeptide(L)'
;MYPDKLMNASEIPDEALTMDIPRKLSSDKLYNVSFTTEPVFGIVVERITNSTVKTKIIDTTVTGTIFSRQFMQLTTRLSSGHVYGFGEHNHKRFKHDMDWKTWPIFTRDVAPVDEWNLYGAHPVYLNLEEDGKANMVFLKNSHAMDVVLQPEPFPAISWKVIGGVLDFYVFLGPSPHEAVQQYIS
;
A
#
# COMPACT_ATOMS: atom_id res chain seq x y z
N MET A 1 -6.22 -31.62 -5.10
CA MET A 1 -6.92 -30.40 -4.65
C MET A 1 -7.10 -30.53 -3.15
N TYR A 2 -6.13 -30.04 -2.37
CA TYR A 2 -6.21 -30.09 -0.91
C TYR A 2 -7.14 -28.98 -0.44
N PRO A 3 -8.04 -29.23 0.52
CA PRO A 3 -8.93 -28.21 1.03
C PRO A 3 -8.14 -27.23 1.91
N ASP A 4 -8.02 -25.97 1.48
CA ASP A 4 -7.53 -24.82 2.26
C ASP A 4 -8.50 -24.43 3.40
N LYS A 5 -9.01 -25.42 4.14
CA LYS A 5 -9.66 -25.15 5.42
C LYS A 5 -8.61 -25.24 6.53
N LEU A 6 -8.20 -24.05 6.98
CA LEU A 6 -7.64 -23.76 8.30
C LEU A 6 -6.14 -24.12 8.49
N MET A 7 -5.27 -23.44 7.75
CA MET A 7 -3.99 -23.01 8.32
C MET A 7 -4.13 -21.52 8.61
N ASN A 8 -4.04 -21.13 9.89
CA ASN A 8 -4.01 -19.72 10.24
C ASN A 8 -2.76 -19.10 9.59
N ALA A 9 -2.96 -18.17 8.66
CA ALA A 9 -1.86 -17.38 8.13
C ALA A 9 -1.26 -16.53 9.27
N SER A 10 0.05 -16.28 9.22
CA SER A 10 0.70 -15.46 10.24
C SER A 10 0.32 -13.99 10.05
N GLU A 11 -0.28 -13.39 11.07
CA GLU A 11 -0.60 -11.96 11.13
C GLU A 11 0.32 -11.27 12.13
N ILE A 12 0.56 -9.97 11.98
CA ILE A 12 1.27 -9.20 13.02
C ILE A 12 0.37 -9.14 14.25
N PRO A 13 0.82 -9.63 15.43
CA PRO A 13 0.02 -9.60 16.65
C PRO A 13 -0.37 -8.17 17.04
N ASP A 14 -1.57 -7.99 17.56
CA ASP A 14 -2.07 -6.68 17.96
C ASP A 14 -1.25 -6.07 19.12
N GLU A 15 -0.63 -6.91 19.96
CA GLU A 15 0.28 -6.46 21.01
C GLU A 15 1.56 -5.83 20.46
N ALA A 16 1.98 -6.23 19.25
CA ALA A 16 3.16 -5.67 18.58
C ALA A 16 2.82 -4.38 17.82
N LEU A 17 1.63 -4.32 17.21
CA LEU A 17 1.15 -3.15 16.48
C LEU A 17 -0.39 -3.10 16.49
N THR A 18 -0.95 -2.32 17.41
CA THR A 18 -2.38 -2.07 17.48
C THR A 18 -2.77 -0.98 16.49
N MET A 19 -3.84 -1.22 15.72
CA MET A 19 -4.46 -0.21 14.86
C MET A 19 -5.78 0.24 15.49
N ASP A 20 -6.00 1.54 15.68
CA ASP A 20 -7.28 2.05 16.17
C ASP A 20 -8.32 2.04 15.05
N ILE A 21 -9.01 0.90 14.90
CA ILE A 21 -10.01 0.71 13.85
C ILE A 21 -11.36 1.25 14.35
N PRO A 22 -11.97 2.25 13.66
CA PRO A 22 -13.27 2.77 14.06
C PRO A 22 -14.33 1.66 14.07
N ARG A 23 -14.91 1.40 15.26
CA ARG A 23 -15.95 0.37 15.43
C ARG A 23 -17.30 0.73 14.81
N LYS A 24 -17.48 2.00 14.42
CA LYS A 24 -18.70 2.51 13.79
C LYS A 24 -18.34 3.21 12.49
N LEU A 25 -19.10 2.91 11.43
CA LEU A 25 -19.01 3.61 10.17
C LEU A 25 -19.35 5.10 10.40
N SER A 26 -18.45 5.98 9.97
CA SER A 26 -18.72 7.42 9.92
C SER A 26 -19.86 7.70 8.94
N SER A 27 -20.76 8.62 9.29
CA SER A 27 -21.74 9.18 8.34
C SER A 27 -21.04 10.03 7.27
N ASP A 28 -19.93 10.65 7.63
CA ASP A 28 -19.21 11.63 6.82
C ASP A 28 -17.96 10.96 6.24
N LYS A 29 -18.18 10.01 5.33
CA LYS A 29 -17.08 9.28 4.68
C LYS A 29 -16.42 10.14 3.61
N LEU A 30 -15.09 10.07 3.54
CA LEU A 30 -14.29 10.70 2.49
C LEU A 30 -14.00 9.77 1.30
N TYR A 31 -14.47 8.52 1.36
CA TYR A 31 -14.16 7.50 0.37
C TYR A 31 -15.34 6.55 0.13
N ASN A 32 -15.34 5.94 -1.06
CA ASN A 32 -16.18 4.81 -1.42
C ASN A 32 -15.29 3.60 -1.72
N VAL A 33 -15.78 2.41 -1.38
CA VAL A 33 -15.15 1.14 -1.72
C VAL A 33 -16.09 0.36 -2.62
N SER A 34 -15.57 -0.16 -3.72
CA SER A 34 -16.31 -1.05 -4.62
C SER A 34 -15.47 -2.27 -4.99
N PHE A 35 -16.17 -3.34 -5.38
CA PHE A 35 -15.59 -4.60 -5.80
C PHE A 35 -15.96 -4.86 -7.24
N THR A 36 -14.99 -5.28 -8.03
CA THR A 36 -15.15 -5.80 -9.39
C THR A 36 -14.94 -7.30 -9.32
N THR A 37 -15.84 -8.09 -9.91
CA THR A 37 -15.72 -9.56 -9.95
C THR A 37 -15.34 -10.08 -11.34
N GLU A 38 -15.55 -9.28 -12.39
CA GLU A 38 -15.32 -9.64 -13.80
C GLU A 38 -14.72 -8.43 -14.55
N PRO A 39 -13.76 -8.62 -15.49
CA PRO A 39 -13.13 -9.90 -15.87
C PRO A 39 -12.03 -10.36 -14.90
N VAL A 40 -11.66 -9.53 -13.92
CA VAL A 40 -10.68 -9.84 -12.87
C VAL A 40 -11.22 -9.32 -11.56
N PHE A 41 -11.04 -10.08 -10.48
CA PHE A 41 -11.34 -9.59 -9.14
C PHE A 41 -10.49 -8.36 -8.82
N GLY A 42 -11.12 -7.30 -8.32
CA GLY A 42 -10.41 -6.10 -7.87
C GLY A 42 -11.23 -5.31 -6.86
N ILE A 43 -10.51 -4.68 -5.96
CA ILE A 43 -10.97 -3.68 -4.99
C ILE A 43 -10.59 -2.31 -5.52
N VAL A 44 -11.54 -1.38 -5.50
CA VAL A 44 -11.34 0.03 -5.86
C VAL A 44 -11.73 0.90 -4.69
N VAL A 45 -10.82 1.78 -4.28
CA VAL A 45 -11.05 2.84 -3.30
C VAL A 45 -11.04 4.17 -4.04
N GLU A 46 -12.15 4.88 -4.02
CA GLU A 46 -12.33 6.18 -4.67
C GLU A 46 -12.52 7.26 -3.61
N ARG A 47 -11.85 8.40 -3.77
CA ARG A 47 -12.12 9.57 -2.93
C ARG A 47 -13.47 10.18 -3.31
N ILE A 48 -14.29 10.47 -2.31
CA ILE A 48 -15.52 11.25 -2.49
C ILE A 48 -15.12 12.71 -2.66
N THR A 49 -15.47 13.29 -3.80
CA THR A 49 -15.27 14.72 -4.07
C THR A 49 -16.54 15.30 -4.68
N ASN A 50 -16.68 16.62 -4.61
CA ASN A 50 -17.75 17.34 -5.33
C ASN A 50 -17.47 17.44 -6.85
N SER A 51 -16.37 16.86 -7.33
CA SER A 51 -16.01 16.83 -8.75
C SER A 51 -16.72 15.68 -9.46
N THR A 52 -16.98 15.87 -10.75
CA THR A 52 -17.39 14.77 -11.64
C THR A 52 -16.25 13.79 -11.90
N VAL A 53 -15.00 14.23 -11.73
CA VAL A 53 -13.81 13.38 -11.86
C VAL A 53 -13.62 12.59 -10.57
N LYS A 54 -13.62 11.27 -10.71
CA LYS A 54 -13.35 10.34 -9.61
C LYS A 54 -11.85 10.11 -9.47
N THR A 55 -11.28 10.50 -8.34
CA THR A 55 -9.89 10.17 -8.00
C THR A 55 -9.83 8.78 -7.39
N LYS A 56 -9.23 7.82 -8.12
CA LYS A 56 -8.95 6.48 -7.63
C LYS A 56 -7.69 6.51 -6.77
N ILE A 57 -7.84 6.13 -5.51
CA ILE A 57 -6.76 6.08 -4.52
C ILE A 57 -6.04 4.74 -4.59
N ILE A 58 -6.84 3.68 -4.68
CA ILE A 58 -6.39 2.31 -4.91
C ILE A 58 -7.28 1.73 -6.01
N ASP A 59 -6.67 1.16 -7.03
CA ASP A 59 -7.39 0.37 -8.03
C ASP A 59 -6.59 -0.90 -8.34
N THR A 60 -7.10 -2.04 -7.86
CA THR A 60 -6.50 -3.36 -8.05
C THR A 60 -7.11 -4.12 -9.22
N THR A 61 -7.91 -3.49 -10.10
CA THR A 61 -8.41 -4.12 -11.33
C THR A 61 -7.31 -4.22 -12.39
N VAL A 62 -6.17 -4.80 -11.99
CA VAL A 62 -5.00 -5.10 -12.81
C VAL A 62 -4.80 -6.60 -12.76
N THR A 63 -4.43 -7.21 -13.88
CA THR A 63 -4.14 -8.65 -13.93
C THR A 63 -2.89 -8.99 -13.11
N GLY A 64 -2.77 -10.26 -12.71
CA GLY A 64 -1.55 -10.76 -12.06
C GLY A 64 -1.56 -10.72 -10.54
N THR A 65 -2.74 -10.62 -9.90
CA THR A 65 -2.88 -10.96 -8.47
C THR A 65 -2.55 -12.43 -8.27
N ILE A 66 -1.62 -12.72 -7.36
CA ILE A 66 -1.23 -14.09 -6.99
C ILE A 66 -1.42 -14.24 -5.49
N PHE A 67 -2.01 -15.34 -5.06
CA PHE A 67 -2.16 -15.67 -3.65
C PHE A 67 -1.77 -17.12 -3.41
N SER A 68 -0.62 -17.32 -2.75
CA SER A 68 -0.11 -18.63 -2.38
C SER A 68 0.59 -18.55 -1.03
N ARG A 69 0.82 -19.70 -0.38
CA ARG A 69 1.36 -19.79 0.98
C ARG A 69 2.67 -19.01 1.20
N GLN A 70 3.54 -18.94 0.20
CA GLN A 70 4.85 -18.30 0.30
C GLN A 70 5.10 -17.25 -0.78
N PHE A 71 4.05 -16.82 -1.46
CA PHE A 71 4.12 -15.74 -2.43
C PHE A 71 2.74 -15.15 -2.67
N MET A 72 2.59 -13.87 -2.31
CA MET A 72 1.43 -13.06 -2.62
C MET A 72 1.88 -11.85 -3.42
N GLN A 73 1.11 -11.52 -4.47
CA GLN A 73 1.33 -10.34 -5.29
C GLN A 73 0.02 -9.59 -5.46
N LEU A 74 0.03 -8.28 -5.19
CA LEU A 74 -1.09 -7.39 -5.44
C LEU A 74 -0.57 -6.09 -6.07
N THR A 75 -1.20 -5.66 -7.16
CA THR A 75 -0.87 -4.39 -7.83
C THR A 75 -2.00 -3.40 -7.66
N THR A 76 -1.66 -2.19 -7.24
CA THR A 76 -2.59 -1.06 -7.09
C THR A 76 -2.17 0.06 -8.04
N ARG A 77 -3.06 0.51 -8.93
CA ARG A 77 -2.88 1.80 -9.62
C ARG A 77 -3.05 2.93 -8.62
N LEU A 78 -2.32 4.01 -8.86
CA LEU A 78 -2.25 5.20 -8.03
C LEU A 78 -2.98 6.37 -8.66
N SER A 79 -3.25 7.38 -7.83
CA SER A 79 -3.86 8.64 -8.27
C SER A 79 -2.88 9.53 -9.05
N SER A 80 -1.58 9.38 -8.81
CA SER A 80 -0.48 10.12 -9.46
C SER A 80 0.86 9.39 -9.27
N GLY A 81 1.88 9.74 -10.05
CA GLY A 81 3.27 9.35 -9.82
C GLY A 81 3.99 10.10 -8.68
N HIS A 82 3.29 10.85 -7.81
CA HIS A 82 3.87 11.56 -6.66
C HIS A 82 3.88 10.67 -5.42
N VAL A 83 4.88 9.78 -5.31
CA VAL A 83 4.99 8.80 -4.21
C VAL A 83 6.17 9.13 -3.30
N TYR A 84 5.97 8.96 -1.99
CA TYR A 84 6.94 9.19 -0.92
C TYR A 84 6.85 8.06 0.11
N GLY A 85 7.94 7.77 0.82
CA GLY A 85 7.97 6.73 1.86
C GLY A 85 8.69 5.46 1.43
N PHE A 86 8.17 4.31 1.88
CA PHE A 86 8.89 3.05 2.10
C PHE A 86 10.09 3.21 3.04
N GLY A 87 10.52 2.12 3.63
CA GLY A 87 11.74 2.12 4.42
C GLY A 87 12.10 0.75 4.98
N GLU A 88 13.31 0.58 5.47
CA GLU A 88 14.40 1.57 5.45
C GLU A 88 15.34 1.38 4.26
N HIS A 89 15.67 2.48 3.57
CA HIS A 89 16.53 2.49 2.37
C HIS A 89 17.31 3.80 2.26
N ASN A 90 18.43 3.78 1.53
CA ASN A 90 19.13 5.00 1.11
C ASN A 90 18.53 5.55 -0.20
N HIS A 91 17.34 6.16 -0.14
CA HIS A 91 16.71 6.79 -1.30
C HIS A 91 17.54 8.00 -1.79
N LYS A 92 17.88 8.03 -3.09
CA LYS A 92 18.63 9.15 -3.70
C LYS A 92 17.83 10.47 -3.80
N ARG A 93 16.50 10.38 -3.68
CA ARG A 93 15.55 11.50 -3.76
C ARG A 93 14.33 11.22 -2.88
N PHE A 94 13.71 12.29 -2.40
CA PHE A 94 12.54 12.18 -1.53
C PHE A 94 11.28 11.71 -2.27
N LYS A 95 10.96 12.31 -3.44
CA LYS A 95 9.94 11.80 -4.36
C LYS A 95 10.52 10.61 -5.12
N HIS A 96 9.82 9.48 -5.12
CA HIS A 96 10.29 8.24 -5.74
C HIS A 96 10.56 8.33 -7.24
N ASP A 97 11.47 7.48 -7.68
CA ASP A 97 11.57 7.07 -9.08
C ASP A 97 10.52 6.01 -9.38
N MET A 98 9.61 6.31 -10.29
CA MET A 98 8.58 5.35 -10.68
C MET A 98 9.03 4.44 -11.83
N ASP A 99 10.19 4.67 -12.45
CA ASP A 99 10.66 3.92 -13.61
C ASP A 99 11.19 2.52 -13.22
N TRP A 100 10.26 1.57 -13.08
CA TRP A 100 10.52 0.15 -12.81
C TRP A 100 11.46 -0.09 -11.62
N LYS A 101 11.34 0.74 -10.58
CA LYS A 101 12.17 0.67 -9.38
C LYS A 101 11.64 -0.39 -8.42
N THR A 102 12.52 -1.21 -7.87
CA THR A 102 12.16 -2.20 -6.85
C THR A 102 12.86 -1.88 -5.53
N TRP A 103 12.10 -1.86 -4.44
CA TRP A 103 12.58 -1.62 -3.08
C TRP A 103 12.35 -2.86 -2.20
N PRO A 104 13.40 -3.64 -1.88
CA PRO A 104 13.27 -4.78 -0.96
C PRO A 104 13.12 -4.28 0.47
N ILE A 105 12.22 -4.86 1.24
CA ILE A 105 11.98 -4.55 2.65
C ILE A 105 12.22 -5.82 3.46
N PHE A 106 13.35 -5.85 4.16
CA PHE A 106 13.70 -6.87 5.13
C PHE A 106 14.85 -6.36 6.00
N THR A 107 14.73 -6.47 7.32
CA THR A 107 15.71 -5.90 8.25
C THR A 107 17.09 -6.54 8.08
N ARG A 108 18.12 -5.73 7.83
CA ARG A 108 19.49 -6.15 7.59
C ARG A 108 20.49 -5.14 8.16
N ASP A 109 21.48 -5.63 8.88
CA ASP A 109 22.63 -4.84 9.30
C ASP A 109 23.56 -4.59 8.12
N VAL A 110 23.46 -3.40 7.51
CA VAL A 110 24.32 -2.96 6.42
C VAL A 110 24.39 -1.43 6.37
N ALA A 111 25.57 -0.89 6.08
CA ALA A 111 25.74 0.55 5.92
C ALA A 111 24.91 1.10 4.74
N PRO A 112 24.33 2.32 4.86
CA PRO A 112 23.49 2.94 3.83
C PRO A 112 24.32 3.50 2.67
N VAL A 113 25.05 2.64 1.96
CA VAL A 113 25.92 3.02 0.84
C VAL A 113 25.16 3.01 -0.48
N ASP A 114 24.23 2.07 -0.64
CA ASP A 114 23.43 1.87 -1.85
C ASP A 114 21.95 1.70 -1.48
N GLU A 115 21.10 1.55 -2.48
CA GLU A 115 19.63 1.44 -2.44
C GLU A 115 19.14 0.07 -1.92
N TRP A 116 19.88 -0.55 -0.98
CA TRP A 116 19.54 -1.83 -0.36
C TRP A 116 18.48 -1.69 0.73
N ASN A 117 17.91 -2.84 1.13
CA ASN A 117 17.19 -2.97 2.40
C ASN A 117 18.15 -2.75 3.59
N LEU A 118 17.70 -1.97 4.58
CA LEU A 118 18.47 -1.58 5.76
C LEU A 118 17.83 -2.11 7.05
N TYR A 119 17.98 -1.38 8.16
CA TYR A 119 17.70 -1.88 9.51
C TYR A 119 16.20 -1.98 9.82
N GLY A 120 15.40 -1.05 9.31
CA GLY A 120 13.96 -0.97 9.52
C GLY A 120 13.10 -1.59 8.42
N ALA A 121 11.83 -1.84 8.76
CA ALA A 121 10.79 -2.27 7.82
C ALA A 121 9.56 -1.36 7.95
N HIS A 122 9.32 -0.53 6.94
CA HIS A 122 8.25 0.45 6.87
C HIS A 122 7.49 0.31 5.53
N PRO A 123 6.58 -0.67 5.43
CA PRO A 123 5.77 -0.90 4.23
C PRO A 123 4.59 0.09 4.15
N VAL A 124 4.92 1.38 4.14
CA VAL A 124 3.97 2.50 4.08
C VAL A 124 4.42 3.52 3.04
N TYR A 125 3.48 4.07 2.27
CA TYR A 125 3.74 5.20 1.37
C TYR A 125 2.70 6.29 1.52
N LEU A 126 3.08 7.50 1.11
CA LEU A 126 2.19 8.63 0.86
C LEU A 126 2.12 8.88 -0.66
N ASN A 127 0.92 9.07 -1.19
CA ASN A 127 0.69 9.50 -2.56
C ASN A 127 -0.01 10.87 -2.55
N LEU A 128 0.66 11.88 -3.13
CA LEU A 128 0.14 13.23 -3.30
C LEU A 128 -0.71 13.28 -4.57
N GLU A 129 -2.00 13.58 -4.44
CA GLU A 129 -2.93 13.70 -5.55
C GLU A 129 -2.67 14.98 -6.36
N GLU A 130 -3.12 15.02 -7.62
CA GLU A 130 -2.95 16.18 -8.51
C GLU A 130 -3.61 17.46 -7.99
N ASP A 131 -4.60 17.34 -7.12
CA ASP A 131 -5.32 18.47 -6.51
C ASP A 131 -4.75 18.91 -5.15
N GLY A 132 -3.60 18.37 -4.74
CA GLY A 132 -2.91 18.69 -3.50
C GLY A 132 -3.40 17.92 -2.26
N LYS A 133 -4.46 17.10 -2.40
CA LYS A 133 -4.85 16.15 -1.34
C LYS A 133 -3.83 15.02 -1.25
N ALA A 134 -3.90 14.24 -0.18
CA ALA A 134 -2.99 13.11 -0.01
C ALA A 134 -3.69 11.90 0.57
N ASN A 135 -3.15 10.73 0.23
CA ASN A 135 -3.49 9.47 0.85
C ASN A 135 -2.21 8.75 1.31
N MET A 136 -2.36 7.91 2.33
CA MET A 136 -1.33 6.99 2.75
C MET A 136 -1.87 5.56 2.72
N VAL A 137 -1.00 4.62 2.37
CA VAL A 137 -1.32 3.19 2.38
C VAL A 137 -0.25 2.46 3.16
N PHE A 138 -0.67 1.69 4.16
CA PHE A 138 0.19 0.85 4.99
C PHE A 138 -0.20 -0.61 4.82
N LEU A 139 0.78 -1.48 4.63
CA LEU A 139 0.61 -2.93 4.63
C LEU A 139 1.11 -3.50 5.97
N LYS A 140 0.21 -3.95 6.84
CA LYS A 140 0.53 -4.59 8.12
C LYS A 140 1.05 -6.03 7.89
N ASN A 141 2.29 -6.14 7.40
CA ASN A 141 2.96 -7.42 7.17
C ASN A 141 4.46 -7.33 7.50
N SER A 142 5.00 -8.36 8.16
CA SER A 142 6.39 -8.40 8.64
C SER A 142 7.29 -9.41 7.90
N HIS A 143 6.76 -10.11 6.89
CA HIS A 143 7.54 -11.00 6.05
C HIS A 143 8.40 -10.18 5.07
N ALA A 144 9.48 -10.76 4.57
CA ALA A 144 10.27 -10.14 3.51
C ALA A 144 9.37 -9.82 2.31
N MET A 145 9.55 -8.64 1.74
CA MET A 145 8.74 -8.19 0.63
C MET A 145 9.52 -7.28 -0.32
N ASP A 146 9.06 -7.21 -1.55
CA ASP A 146 9.49 -6.20 -2.52
C ASP A 146 8.32 -5.29 -2.85
N VAL A 147 8.64 -4.00 -3.00
CA VAL A 147 7.73 -3.01 -3.57
C VAL A 147 8.25 -2.61 -4.95
N VAL A 148 7.45 -2.84 -6.00
CA VAL A 148 7.80 -2.47 -7.37
C VAL A 148 6.99 -1.26 -7.80
N LEU A 149 7.67 -0.21 -8.22
CA LEU A 149 7.11 1.03 -8.74
C LEU A 149 7.05 0.96 -10.26
N GLN A 150 5.92 1.38 -10.83
CA GLN A 150 5.69 1.42 -12.28
C GLN A 150 5.43 2.86 -12.74
N PRO A 151 5.94 3.27 -13.91
CA PRO A 151 5.90 4.66 -14.34
C PRO A 151 4.55 5.06 -14.94
N GLU A 152 4.43 6.36 -15.24
CA GLU A 152 3.37 6.92 -16.07
C GLU A 152 3.29 6.24 -17.44
N PRO A 153 2.11 6.22 -18.12
CA PRO A 153 0.87 6.94 -17.82
C PRO A 153 -0.08 6.23 -16.83
N PHE A 154 0.31 5.09 -16.28
CA PHE A 154 -0.50 4.33 -15.33
C PHE A 154 0.34 3.99 -14.09
N PRO A 155 0.66 4.99 -13.24
CA PRO A 155 1.52 4.79 -12.09
C PRO A 155 0.91 3.73 -11.17
N ALA A 156 1.73 2.77 -10.75
CA ALA A 156 1.27 1.66 -9.95
C ALA A 156 2.34 1.20 -8.96
N ILE A 157 1.88 0.55 -7.89
CA ILE A 157 2.71 -0.15 -6.92
C ILE A 157 2.30 -1.62 -6.94
N SER A 158 3.28 -2.51 -7.10
CA SER A 158 3.10 -3.95 -6.88
C SER A 158 3.79 -4.36 -5.59
N TRP A 159 3.00 -4.89 -4.66
CA TRP A 159 3.47 -5.51 -3.44
C TRP A 159 3.73 -6.99 -3.69
N LYS A 160 4.92 -7.48 -3.39
CA LYS A 160 5.29 -8.90 -3.48
C LYS A 160 5.77 -9.37 -2.12
N VAL A 161 5.05 -10.28 -1.47
CA VAL A 161 5.29 -10.69 -0.09
C VAL A 161 5.40 -12.20 0.01
N ILE A 162 6.35 -12.71 0.81
CA ILE A 162 6.61 -14.16 0.88
C ILE A 162 5.86 -14.90 2.01
N GLY A 163 4.86 -14.27 2.63
CA GLY A 163 4.07 -14.90 3.68
C GLY A 163 3.12 -13.95 4.41
N GLY A 164 2.34 -14.52 5.32
CA GLY A 164 1.35 -13.80 6.13
C GLY A 164 0.05 -13.49 5.36
N VAL A 165 -0.49 -12.29 5.58
CA VAL A 165 -1.74 -11.81 4.97
C VAL A 165 -1.54 -10.45 4.30
N LEU A 166 -2.45 -10.08 3.40
CA LEU A 166 -2.50 -8.74 2.81
C LEU A 166 -3.45 -7.85 3.63
N ASP A 167 -2.98 -7.37 4.78
CA ASP A 167 -3.74 -6.47 5.68
C ASP A 167 -3.40 -5.00 5.40
N PHE A 168 -4.24 -4.32 4.61
CA PHE A 168 -4.01 -2.96 4.14
C PHE A 168 -4.86 -1.93 4.90
N TYR A 169 -4.22 -0.83 5.28
CA TYR A 169 -4.85 0.36 5.86
C TYR A 169 -4.68 1.54 4.93
N VAL A 170 -5.75 2.31 4.72
CA VAL A 170 -5.77 3.46 3.81
C VAL A 170 -6.23 4.69 4.58
N PHE A 171 -5.42 5.74 4.53
CA PHE A 171 -5.64 7.00 5.24
C PHE A 171 -5.83 8.11 4.20
N LEU A 172 -6.82 8.98 4.37
CA LEU A 172 -7.14 10.03 3.40
C LEU A 172 -7.17 11.39 4.09
N GLY A 173 -6.23 12.26 3.76
CA GLY A 173 -6.17 13.65 4.23
C GLY A 173 -6.58 14.66 3.16
N PRO A 174 -7.15 15.82 3.53
CA PRO A 174 -7.22 16.99 2.66
C PRO A 174 -5.83 17.57 2.32
N SER A 175 -4.82 17.24 3.12
CA SER A 175 -3.42 17.61 2.94
C SER A 175 -2.47 16.45 3.31
N PRO A 176 -1.18 16.49 2.89
CA PRO A 176 -0.18 15.53 3.33
C PRO A 176 -0.04 15.45 4.86
N HIS A 177 -0.15 16.58 5.56
CA HIS A 177 -0.06 16.63 7.01
C HIS A 177 -1.19 15.84 7.67
N GLU A 178 -2.43 16.06 7.24
CA GLU A 178 -3.60 15.37 7.82
C GLU A 178 -3.62 13.88 7.47
N ALA A 179 -3.08 13.48 6.30
CA ALA A 179 -2.92 12.06 5.96
C ALA A 179 -1.91 11.37 6.89
N VAL A 180 -0.79 12.04 7.20
CA VAL A 180 0.20 11.55 8.18
C VAL A 180 -0.39 11.50 9.59
N GLN A 181 -1.15 12.51 10.00
CA GLN A 181 -1.81 12.52 11.32
C GLN A 181 -2.73 11.32 11.52
N GLN A 182 -3.49 10.92 10.51
CA GLN A 182 -4.34 9.73 10.59
C GLN A 182 -3.54 8.41 10.62
N TYR A 183 -2.34 8.38 10.04
CA TYR A 183 -1.48 7.20 10.10
C TYR A 183 -0.83 7.02 11.48
N ILE A 184 -0.52 8.11 12.19
CA ILE A 184 0.16 8.08 13.50
C ILE A 184 -0.79 8.19 14.71
N SER A 185 -2.10 8.34 14.47
CA SER A 185 -3.12 8.39 15.52
C SER A 185 -3.40 7.01 16.07
#